data_AF-A0AAX6MLY5-F1
#
_entry.id   AF-A0AAX6MLY5-F1
#
_cell.length_a   1.000
_cell.length_b   1.000
_cell.length_c   1.000
_cell.angle_alpha   90.00
_cell.angle_beta   90.00
_cell.angle_gamma   90.00
#
_symmetry.space_group_name_H-M   'P 1'
#
loop_
_entity.id
_entity.type
_entity.pdbx_description
1 polymer ?
#
loop_
_entity_poly.entity_id
_entity_poly.type
_entity_poly.pdbx_seq_one_letter_code
_entity_poly.pdbx_strand_id
1 'polypeptide(L)'
;MSCSNCGKLAKSRCSGCVNAPEYQAGDAPTVAYCDPKCQRQHWPTHKTQCQILKKRLTLLRIATLLKTAFFSYREYVFDLPLAGVEHKEGVLHLHLNPKKIPFRPWYAPFQSNLIIIPEHKEAVLAVSQCTTAQCLLGPLARYLLEGLASMLKAVEVNIRPIVPWKIVWQCDSEEELPDISCATATHSILLVWLGSEGWVIDITGCQFGFRDVLVPLDSYFKKMVQSLVRGPCVYTEHETSDLDVFDNGLSLNDTDSKHLRAAHERTSRLHFAKIVQKFFDYYKSPCSPDKFLGGTTKEFQAKLALFESNLKVHMADLSDFAFEKE
;
A
#
# COMPACT_ATOMS: atom_id res chain seq x y z
N MET A 1 17.50 -30.94 5.50
CA MET A 1 17.29 -30.76 4.04
C MET A 1 18.48 -31.30 3.27
N SER A 2 18.23 -31.95 2.13
CA SER A 2 19.26 -32.49 1.25
C SER A 2 19.71 -31.46 0.22
N CYS A 3 20.93 -31.61 -0.27
CA CYS A 3 21.50 -30.84 -1.35
C CYS A 3 20.79 -31.22 -2.65
N SER A 4 20.25 -30.23 -3.36
CA SER A 4 19.49 -30.42 -4.62
C SER A 4 20.35 -31.00 -5.77
N ASN A 5 21.67 -30.98 -5.64
CA ASN A 5 22.58 -31.55 -6.64
C ASN A 5 23.04 -32.98 -6.30
N CYS A 6 23.44 -33.23 -5.04
CA CYS A 6 24.16 -34.46 -4.67
C CYS A 6 23.53 -35.26 -3.52
N GLY A 7 22.38 -34.82 -2.98
CA GLY A 7 21.64 -35.51 -1.92
C GLY A 7 22.24 -35.41 -0.51
N LYS A 8 23.50 -34.99 -0.35
CA LYS A 8 24.16 -34.79 0.96
C LYS A 8 23.47 -33.72 1.80
N LEU A 9 23.78 -33.66 3.10
CA LEU A 9 23.26 -32.60 3.98
C LEU A 9 23.63 -31.22 3.43
N ALA A 10 22.62 -30.38 3.19
CA ALA A 10 22.84 -29.01 2.72
C ALA A 10 23.26 -28.09 3.88
N LYS A 11 24.10 -27.11 3.58
CA LYS A 11 24.60 -26.11 4.53
C LYS A 11 24.00 -24.72 4.30
N SER A 12 23.52 -24.46 3.09
CA SER A 12 22.97 -23.16 2.71
C SER A 12 21.79 -23.30 1.74
N ARG A 13 20.93 -22.30 1.73
CA ARG A 13 19.86 -22.13 0.72
C ARG A 13 20.34 -21.21 -0.39
N CYS A 14 19.69 -21.28 -1.55
CA CYS A 14 19.97 -20.34 -2.64
C CYS A 14 19.64 -18.90 -2.23
N SER A 15 20.64 -18.03 -2.13
CA SER A 15 20.47 -16.62 -1.74
C SER A 15 19.58 -15.81 -2.68
N GLY A 16 19.43 -16.24 -3.94
CA GLY A 16 18.63 -15.53 -4.94
C GLY A 16 17.12 -15.71 -4.82
N CYS A 17 16.67 -16.86 -4.32
CA CYS A 17 15.24 -17.18 -4.19
C CYS A 17 14.80 -17.51 -2.76
N VAL A 18 15.73 -17.59 -1.81
CA VAL A 18 15.38 -17.78 -0.40
C VAL A 18 14.43 -16.69 0.07
N ASN A 19 13.41 -17.08 0.83
CA ASN A 19 12.33 -16.21 1.33
C ASN A 19 11.40 -15.64 0.26
N ALA A 20 11.45 -16.13 -0.99
CA ALA A 20 10.33 -15.89 -1.88
C ALA A 20 9.06 -16.50 -1.27
N PRO A 21 7.95 -15.75 -1.20
CA PRO A 21 6.69 -16.22 -0.65
C PRO A 21 6.13 -17.42 -1.44
N GLU A 22 5.43 -18.29 -0.73
CA GLU A 22 4.67 -19.39 -1.34
C GLU A 22 3.25 -18.90 -1.62
N TYR A 23 2.84 -18.88 -2.90
CA TYR A 23 1.50 -18.44 -3.29
C TYR A 23 0.67 -19.57 -3.88
N GLN A 24 1.33 -20.63 -4.35
CA GLN A 24 0.72 -21.88 -4.78
C GLN A 24 1.43 -23.02 -4.06
N ALA A 25 0.67 -24.03 -3.64
CA ALA A 25 1.24 -25.17 -2.93
C ALA A 25 2.38 -25.79 -3.74
N GLY A 26 3.59 -25.81 -3.16
CA GLY A 26 4.79 -26.36 -3.77
C GLY A 26 5.64 -25.36 -4.57
N ASP A 27 5.28 -24.08 -4.65
CA ASP A 27 6.12 -23.06 -5.29
C ASP A 27 7.17 -22.43 -4.36
N ALA A 28 7.17 -22.83 -3.08
CA ALA A 28 8.16 -22.42 -2.09
C ALA A 28 9.60 -22.79 -2.52
N PRO A 29 10.61 -21.96 -2.18
CA PRO A 29 12.01 -22.28 -2.42
C PRO A 29 12.46 -23.49 -1.60
N THR A 30 12.60 -24.65 -2.23
CA THR A 30 13.11 -25.89 -1.60
C THR A 30 14.60 -26.14 -1.84
N VAL A 31 15.24 -25.26 -2.61
CA VAL A 31 16.59 -25.48 -3.15
C VAL A 31 17.68 -25.14 -2.14
N ALA A 32 18.51 -26.14 -1.83
CA ALA A 32 19.60 -26.03 -0.87
C ALA A 32 20.86 -26.76 -1.37
N TYR A 33 22.02 -26.33 -0.90
CA TYR A 33 23.32 -26.82 -1.36
C TYR A 33 24.26 -27.11 -0.19
N CYS A 34 25.09 -28.14 -0.32
CA CYS A 34 26.16 -28.41 0.64
C CYS A 34 27.36 -27.46 0.47
N ASP A 35 27.56 -26.93 -0.73
CA ASP A 35 28.64 -26.01 -1.09
C ASP A 35 28.35 -25.25 -2.41
N PRO A 36 29.13 -24.20 -2.74
CA PRO A 36 28.98 -23.44 -3.99
C PRO A 36 29.27 -24.24 -5.28
N LYS A 37 29.99 -25.36 -5.20
CA LYS A 37 30.25 -26.21 -6.39
C LYS A 37 28.97 -26.93 -6.80
N CYS A 38 28.24 -27.49 -5.84
CA CYS A 38 26.93 -28.10 -6.07
C CYS A 38 25.90 -27.09 -6.60
N GLN A 39 25.93 -25.85 -6.12
CA GLN A 39 25.08 -24.79 -6.67
C GLN A 39 25.38 -24.51 -8.14
N ARG A 40 26.66 -24.38 -8.51
CA ARG A 40 27.07 -24.13 -9.91
C ARG A 40 26.70 -25.29 -10.84
N GLN A 41 26.82 -26.52 -10.36
CA GLN A 41 26.45 -27.72 -11.12
C GLN A 41 24.93 -27.82 -11.34
N HIS A 42 24.12 -27.46 -10.33
CA HIS A 42 22.67 -27.43 -10.44
C HIS A 42 22.12 -26.15 -11.10
N TRP A 43 22.97 -25.15 -11.35
CA TRP A 43 22.53 -23.86 -11.89
C TRP A 43 21.80 -23.94 -13.23
N PRO A 44 22.20 -24.77 -14.21
CA PRO A 44 21.50 -24.86 -15.50
C PRO A 44 20.02 -25.22 -15.37
N THR A 45 19.65 -26.09 -14.41
CA THR A 45 18.26 -26.49 -14.16
C THR A 45 17.53 -25.55 -13.20
N HIS A 46 18.26 -24.93 -12.25
CA HIS A 46 17.67 -24.04 -11.25
C HIS A 46 17.44 -22.60 -11.73
N LYS A 47 18.24 -22.11 -12.69
CA LYS A 47 18.32 -20.69 -13.05
C LYS A 47 16.96 -20.07 -13.35
N THR A 48 16.14 -20.71 -14.18
CA THR A 48 14.82 -20.19 -14.59
C THR A 48 13.90 -20.02 -13.39
N GLN A 49 13.76 -21.05 -12.56
CA GLN A 49 12.93 -20.99 -11.35
C GLN A 49 13.46 -19.94 -10.36
N CYS A 50 14.79 -19.85 -10.20
CA CYS A 50 15.40 -18.85 -9.33
C CYS A 50 15.06 -17.42 -9.78
N GLN A 51 15.02 -17.17 -11.09
CA GLN A 51 14.69 -15.85 -11.65
C GLN A 51 13.22 -15.48 -11.40
N ILE A 52 12.30 -16.43 -11.57
CA ILE A 52 10.86 -16.23 -11.28
C ILE A 52 10.67 -15.87 -9.81
N LEU A 53 11.22 -16.70 -8.90
CA LEU A 53 11.11 -16.47 -7.45
C LEU A 53 11.76 -15.16 -7.01
N LYS A 54 12.89 -14.78 -7.61
CA LYS A 54 13.53 -13.49 -7.35
C LYS A 54 12.62 -12.33 -7.77
N LYS A 55 11.98 -12.39 -8.95
CA LYS A 55 11.03 -11.35 -9.39
C LYS A 55 9.83 -11.22 -8.46
N ARG A 56 9.25 -12.35 -8.02
CA ARG A 56 8.15 -12.37 -7.04
C ARG A 56 8.55 -11.77 -5.70
N LEU A 57 9.76 -12.08 -5.21
CA LEU A 57 10.30 -11.48 -4.00
C LEU A 57 10.50 -9.96 -4.16
N THR A 58 11.06 -9.51 -5.28
CA THR A 58 11.18 -8.07 -5.58
C THR A 58 9.79 -7.41 -5.61
N LEU A 59 8.80 -8.02 -6.26
CA LEU A 59 7.44 -7.49 -6.30
C LEU A 59 6.81 -7.37 -4.90
N LEU A 60 7.01 -8.37 -4.03
CA LEU A 60 6.57 -8.30 -2.63
C LEU A 60 7.23 -7.14 -1.88
N ARG A 61 8.53 -6.93 -2.08
CA ARG A 61 9.27 -5.81 -1.46
C ARG A 61 8.75 -4.46 -1.94
N ILE A 62 8.41 -4.34 -3.22
CA ILE A 62 7.77 -3.14 -3.78
C ILE A 62 6.41 -2.91 -3.12
N ALA A 63 5.53 -3.93 -3.11
CA ALA A 63 4.22 -3.83 -2.50
C ALA A 63 4.30 -3.44 -1.01
N THR A 64 5.25 -4.03 -0.27
CA THR A 64 5.52 -3.70 1.13
C THR A 64 5.97 -2.25 1.30
N LEU A 65 6.92 -1.78 0.48
CA LEU A 65 7.40 -0.40 0.52
C LEU A 65 6.28 0.60 0.22
N LEU A 66 5.45 0.34 -0.81
CA LEU A 66 4.31 1.18 -1.15
C LEU A 66 3.32 1.26 0.02
N LYS A 67 3.01 0.12 0.64
CA LYS A 67 2.16 0.06 1.84
C LYS A 67 2.74 0.89 2.99
N THR A 68 4.01 0.70 3.32
CA THR A 68 4.71 1.49 4.35
C THR A 68 4.68 2.98 4.06
N ALA A 69 4.91 3.39 2.81
CA ALA A 69 4.89 4.79 2.40
C ALA A 69 3.50 5.42 2.62
N PHE A 70 2.44 4.74 2.18
CA PHE A 70 1.07 5.20 2.35
C PHE A 70 0.65 5.30 3.81
N PHE A 71 0.90 4.28 4.63
CA PHE A 71 0.52 4.33 6.05
C PHE A 71 1.33 5.37 6.83
N SER A 72 2.60 5.57 6.49
CA SER A 72 3.40 6.67 7.08
C SER A 72 2.83 8.03 6.74
N TYR A 73 2.36 8.24 5.51
CA TYR A 73 1.65 9.46 5.13
C TYR A 73 0.35 9.63 5.94
N ARG A 74 -0.48 8.57 6.02
CA ARG A 74 -1.78 8.60 6.70
C ARG A 74 -1.69 8.79 8.21
N GLU A 75 -0.56 8.45 8.84
CA GLU A 75 -0.33 8.75 10.26
C GLU A 75 -0.20 10.25 10.53
N TYR A 76 0.14 11.07 9.54
CA TYR A 76 0.29 12.53 9.68
C TYR A 76 -0.81 13.32 8.97
N VAL A 77 -1.36 12.75 7.89
CA VAL A 77 -2.47 13.33 7.13
C VAL A 77 -3.67 12.41 7.32
N PHE A 78 -4.41 12.59 8.43
CA PHE A 78 -5.61 11.85 8.75
C PHE A 78 -6.83 12.78 8.81
N ASP A 79 -7.93 12.36 8.18
CA ASP A 79 -9.08 13.21 7.84
C ASP A 79 -10.40 12.76 8.46
N LEU A 80 -10.40 11.65 9.20
CA LEU A 80 -11.58 11.19 9.93
C LEU A 80 -11.57 11.78 11.34
N PRO A 81 -12.65 12.45 11.79
CA PRO A 81 -12.78 12.99 13.13
C PRO A 81 -13.11 11.89 14.14
N LEU A 82 -12.18 10.94 14.29
CA LEU A 82 -12.36 9.70 15.02
C LEU A 82 -12.47 9.97 16.53
N ALA A 83 -13.52 9.45 17.14
CA ALA A 83 -13.77 9.52 18.56
C ALA A 83 -13.58 8.17 19.26
N GLY A 84 -13.69 7.07 18.52
CA GLY A 84 -13.46 5.73 19.04
C GLY A 84 -13.56 4.69 17.94
N VAL A 85 -13.04 3.51 18.23
CA VAL A 85 -13.14 2.33 17.36
C VAL A 85 -13.59 1.17 18.23
N GLU A 86 -14.65 0.49 17.80
CA GLU A 86 -15.17 -0.70 18.46
C GLU A 86 -15.26 -1.83 17.44
N HIS A 87 -14.86 -3.04 17.83
CA HIS A 87 -15.10 -4.23 17.02
C HIS A 87 -16.17 -5.06 17.71
N LYS A 88 -17.35 -5.12 17.10
CA LYS A 88 -18.53 -5.77 17.65
C LYS A 88 -19.16 -6.66 16.59
N GLU A 89 -19.45 -7.91 16.96
CA GLU A 89 -20.15 -8.87 16.09
C GLU A 89 -19.49 -9.06 14.71
N GLY A 90 -18.16 -8.97 14.64
CA GLY A 90 -17.41 -9.09 13.38
C GLY A 90 -17.40 -7.83 12.52
N VAL A 91 -17.97 -6.72 12.99
CA VAL A 91 -18.03 -5.43 12.28
C VAL A 91 -17.16 -4.39 13.02
N LEU A 92 -16.35 -3.66 12.27
CA LEU A 92 -15.56 -2.54 12.79
C LEU A 92 -16.41 -1.26 12.78
N HIS A 93 -16.78 -0.78 13.95
CA HIS A 93 -17.51 0.47 14.14
C HIS A 93 -16.54 1.63 14.33
N LEU A 94 -16.66 2.64 13.47
CA LEU A 94 -15.86 3.85 13.50
C LEU A 94 -16.71 4.98 14.06
N HIS A 95 -16.49 5.33 15.33
CA HIS A 95 -17.25 6.39 15.97
C HIS A 95 -16.67 7.73 15.56
N LEU A 96 -17.42 8.52 14.78
CA LEU A 96 -17.00 9.84 14.33
C LEU A 96 -17.73 10.92 15.12
N ASN A 97 -17.00 11.94 15.57
CA ASN A 97 -17.59 13.08 16.25
C ASN A 97 -17.35 14.33 15.39
N PRO A 98 -18.36 14.85 14.67
CA PRO A 98 -18.21 16.02 13.82
C PRO A 98 -17.68 17.26 14.55
N LYS A 99 -17.91 17.39 15.87
CA LYS A 99 -17.36 18.48 16.68
C LYS A 99 -15.83 18.39 16.83
N LYS A 100 -15.23 17.24 16.54
CA LYS A 100 -13.77 17.04 16.49
C LYS A 100 -13.16 17.35 15.12
N ILE A 101 -13.96 17.73 14.11
CA ILE A 101 -13.40 18.17 12.82
C ILE A 101 -12.61 19.45 13.08
N PRO A 102 -11.28 19.45 12.89
CA PRO A 102 -10.52 20.67 13.07
C PRO A 102 -10.96 21.70 12.02
N PHE A 103 -11.27 22.92 12.47
CA PHE A 103 -11.74 24.01 11.60
C PHE A 103 -10.68 24.33 10.53
N ARG A 104 -9.41 24.32 10.93
CA ARG A 104 -8.16 24.25 10.13
C ARG A 104 -7.02 23.80 11.07
N PRO A 105 -6.03 22.98 10.66
CA PRO A 105 -5.99 22.10 9.47
C PRO A 105 -7.25 21.27 9.29
N TRP A 106 -7.52 20.72 8.10
CA TRP A 106 -8.56 19.67 7.94
C TRP A 106 -8.00 18.26 8.12
N TYR A 107 -6.69 18.17 8.32
CA TYR A 107 -5.95 16.95 8.50
C TYR A 107 -5.17 17.05 9.82
N ALA A 108 -5.35 16.06 10.68
CA ALA A 108 -4.57 15.96 11.90
C ALA A 108 -3.70 14.70 11.85
N PRO A 109 -2.62 14.62 12.63
CA PRO A 109 -1.97 13.35 12.90
C PRO A 109 -2.97 12.36 13.50
N PHE A 110 -2.80 11.08 13.16
CA PHE A 110 -3.58 10.00 13.75
C PHE A 110 -3.39 9.98 15.27
N GLN A 111 -4.49 9.96 16.00
CA GLN A 111 -4.50 10.09 17.45
C GLN A 111 -3.90 8.85 18.13
N SER A 112 -2.73 9.02 18.76
CA SER A 112 -1.99 7.92 19.43
C SER A 112 -2.64 7.44 20.73
N ASN A 113 -3.53 8.24 21.32
CA ASN A 113 -4.25 7.92 22.55
C ASN A 113 -5.48 7.02 22.33
N LEU A 114 -5.83 6.70 21.08
CA LEU A 114 -6.90 5.75 20.78
C LEU A 114 -6.43 4.32 21.08
N ILE A 115 -7.19 3.61 21.93
CA ILE A 115 -6.94 2.20 22.22
C ILE A 115 -7.41 1.38 21.02
N ILE A 116 -6.50 1.09 20.10
CA ILE A 116 -6.78 0.36 18.86
C ILE A 116 -5.73 -0.74 18.72
N ILE A 117 -6.17 -1.97 18.45
CA ILE A 117 -5.24 -3.06 18.15
C ILE A 117 -4.52 -2.78 16.81
N PRO A 118 -3.24 -3.15 16.65
CA PRO A 118 -2.45 -2.80 15.46
C PRO A 118 -3.13 -3.15 14.13
N GLU A 119 -3.84 -4.28 14.06
CA GLU A 119 -4.55 -4.73 12.86
C GLU A 119 -5.69 -3.79 12.47
N HIS A 120 -6.43 -3.27 13.45
CA HIS A 120 -7.51 -2.32 13.19
C HIS A 120 -6.97 -0.93 12.85
N LYS A 121 -5.78 -0.56 13.34
CA LYS A 121 -5.16 0.73 13.02
C LYS A 121 -4.96 0.88 11.51
N GLU A 122 -4.39 -0.13 10.84
CA GLU A 122 -4.22 -0.09 9.39
C GLU A 122 -5.58 -0.01 8.68
N ALA A 123 -6.56 -0.80 9.10
CA ALA A 123 -7.90 -0.76 8.52
C ALA A 123 -8.48 0.66 8.59
N VAL A 124 -8.44 1.29 9.77
CA VAL A 124 -8.93 2.65 10.05
C VAL A 124 -8.20 3.70 9.20
N LEU A 125 -6.87 3.61 9.09
CA LEU A 125 -6.07 4.54 8.29
C LEU A 125 -6.40 4.46 6.79
N ALA A 126 -6.88 3.30 6.32
CA ALA A 126 -7.18 3.00 4.92
C ALA A 126 -8.64 3.21 4.51
N VAL A 127 -9.57 3.43 5.45
CA VAL A 127 -11.01 3.57 5.18
C VAL A 127 -11.26 4.65 4.14
N SER A 128 -11.84 4.27 2.99
CA SER A 128 -12.17 5.17 1.89
C SER A 128 -10.96 5.92 1.30
N GLN A 129 -9.75 5.35 1.41
CA GLN A 129 -8.51 5.96 0.89
C GLN A 129 -7.89 5.18 -0.27
N CYS A 130 -8.61 4.26 -0.89
CA CYS A 130 -8.07 3.42 -1.97
C CYS A 130 -7.66 4.25 -3.21
N THR A 131 -8.46 5.24 -3.61
CA THR A 131 -8.14 6.17 -4.70
C THR A 131 -6.97 7.08 -4.32
N THR A 132 -6.98 7.67 -3.11
CA THR A 132 -5.86 8.47 -2.58
C THR A 132 -4.55 7.68 -2.61
N ALA A 133 -4.56 6.42 -2.17
CA ALA A 133 -3.38 5.56 -2.18
C ALA A 133 -2.84 5.32 -3.59
N GLN A 134 -3.72 5.13 -4.58
CA GLN A 134 -3.32 5.01 -5.98
C GLN A 134 -2.68 6.31 -6.48
N CYS A 135 -3.35 7.45 -6.36
CA CYS A 135 -2.79 8.71 -6.86
C CYS A 135 -1.46 9.04 -6.16
N LEU A 136 -1.44 9.06 -4.82
CA LEU A 136 -0.25 9.38 -4.01
C LEU A 136 0.97 8.53 -4.35
N LEU A 137 0.77 7.23 -4.63
CA LEU A 137 1.86 6.29 -4.87
C LEU A 137 2.16 6.06 -6.35
N GLY A 138 1.39 6.66 -7.27
CA GLY A 138 1.48 6.44 -8.71
C GLY A 138 2.90 6.54 -9.27
N PRO A 139 3.62 7.66 -9.05
CA PRO A 139 4.97 7.83 -9.57
C PRO A 139 5.98 6.88 -8.93
N LEU A 140 5.91 6.66 -7.61
CA LEU A 140 6.79 5.72 -6.91
C LEU A 140 6.59 4.28 -7.40
N ALA A 141 5.34 3.83 -7.54
CA ALA A 141 5.02 2.50 -8.02
C ALA A 141 5.54 2.28 -9.45
N ARG A 142 5.35 3.26 -10.35
CA ARG A 142 5.87 3.19 -11.72
C ARG A 142 7.40 3.12 -11.75
N TYR A 143 8.08 3.97 -10.97
CA TYR A 143 9.53 3.95 -10.85
C TYR A 143 10.07 2.61 -10.34
N LEU A 144 9.45 2.04 -9.30
CA LEU A 144 9.90 0.79 -8.70
C LEU A 144 9.64 -0.44 -9.59
N LEU A 145 8.57 -0.41 -10.39
CA LEU A 145 8.17 -1.50 -11.27
C LEU A 145 8.81 -1.44 -12.66
N GLU A 146 9.52 -0.36 -12.96
CA GLU A 146 10.23 -0.17 -14.23
C GLU A 146 11.24 -1.30 -14.46
N GLY A 147 11.18 -1.91 -15.64
CA GLY A 147 12.02 -3.06 -16.01
C GLY A 147 11.67 -4.39 -15.32
N LEU A 148 10.84 -4.38 -14.28
CA LEU A 148 10.34 -5.59 -13.62
C LEU A 148 9.01 -6.08 -14.21
N ALA A 149 8.03 -5.18 -14.29
CA ALA A 149 6.68 -5.49 -14.74
C ALA A 149 6.56 -5.37 -16.27
N SER A 150 5.90 -6.34 -16.90
CA SER A 150 5.54 -6.27 -18.32
C SER A 150 4.26 -5.47 -18.56
N MET A 151 3.40 -5.35 -17.53
CA MET A 151 2.19 -4.55 -17.58
C MET A 151 1.80 -4.07 -16.18
N LEU A 152 1.29 -2.85 -16.11
CA LEU A 152 0.77 -2.22 -14.90
C LEU A 152 -0.57 -1.55 -15.23
N LYS A 153 -1.63 -1.92 -14.51
CA LYS A 153 -2.99 -1.42 -14.70
C LYS A 153 -3.61 -1.06 -13.36
N ALA A 154 -4.58 -0.14 -13.37
CA ALA A 154 -5.48 0.11 -12.26
C ALA A 154 -6.89 -0.39 -12.61
N VAL A 155 -7.62 -0.81 -11.59
CA VAL A 155 -9.00 -1.30 -11.73
C VAL A 155 -9.79 -0.94 -10.48
N GLU A 156 -11.07 -0.67 -10.64
CA GLU A 156 -12.03 -0.45 -9.55
C GLU A 156 -12.98 -1.65 -9.47
N VAL A 157 -13.19 -2.16 -8.26
CA VAL A 157 -13.96 -3.36 -7.99
C VAL A 157 -14.86 -3.17 -6.77
N ASN A 158 -15.94 -3.94 -6.70
CA ASN A 158 -16.67 -4.15 -5.45
C ASN A 158 -16.04 -5.35 -4.72
N ILE A 159 -15.81 -5.20 -3.42
CA ILE A 159 -15.12 -6.19 -2.59
C ILE A 159 -16.12 -6.91 -1.68
N ARG A 160 -15.91 -8.21 -1.48
CA ARG A 160 -16.57 -9.00 -0.43
C ARG A 160 -15.76 -8.86 0.87
N PRO A 161 -16.18 -8.07 1.86
CA PRO A 161 -15.38 -7.87 3.06
C PRO A 161 -15.29 -9.13 3.93
N ILE A 162 -14.11 -9.38 4.51
CA ILE A 162 -13.93 -10.34 5.61
C ILE A 162 -14.36 -9.68 6.93
N VAL A 163 -13.91 -8.43 7.14
CA VAL A 163 -14.28 -7.60 8.28
C VAL A 163 -14.94 -6.34 7.72
N PRO A 164 -16.28 -6.28 7.69
CA PRO A 164 -16.97 -5.07 7.27
C PRO A 164 -16.77 -3.94 8.28
N TRP A 165 -16.90 -2.69 7.83
CA TRP A 165 -16.91 -1.52 8.69
C TRP A 165 -18.13 -0.65 8.44
N LYS A 166 -18.50 0.13 9.47
CA LYS A 166 -19.53 1.18 9.37
C LYS A 166 -19.17 2.39 10.21
N ILE A 167 -19.66 3.54 9.78
CA ILE A 167 -19.53 4.80 10.52
C ILE A 167 -20.68 4.93 11.52
N VAL A 168 -20.34 5.30 12.75
CA VAL A 168 -21.30 5.62 13.81
C VAL A 168 -21.10 7.07 14.20
N TRP A 169 -22.07 7.92 13.88
CA TRP A 169 -22.00 9.34 14.18
C TRP A 169 -22.34 9.60 15.66
N GLN A 170 -21.44 10.28 16.37
CA GLN A 170 -21.68 10.81 17.71
C GLN A 170 -22.27 12.22 17.57
N CYS A 171 -23.57 12.30 17.32
CA CYS A 171 -24.32 13.55 17.31
C CYS A 171 -25.38 13.53 18.42
N ASP A 172 -25.62 14.72 19.00
CA ASP A 172 -26.68 14.91 20.00
C ASP A 172 -28.06 15.16 19.35
N SER A 173 -28.12 15.29 18.02
CA SER A 173 -29.36 15.52 17.27
C SER A 173 -29.98 14.20 16.81
N GLU A 174 -31.32 14.14 16.81
CA GLU A 174 -32.13 13.05 16.24
C GLU A 174 -32.12 13.02 14.68
N GLU A 175 -31.21 13.76 14.06
CA GLU A 175 -31.15 13.88 12.60
C GLU A 175 -30.60 12.58 12.01
N GLU A 176 -31.35 11.95 11.10
CA GLU A 176 -30.92 10.72 10.43
C GLU A 176 -29.71 11.01 9.53
N LEU A 177 -28.52 10.77 10.06
CA LEU A 177 -27.29 10.82 9.29
C LEU A 177 -27.18 9.59 8.38
N PRO A 178 -26.57 9.73 7.19
CA PRO A 178 -26.47 8.63 6.24
C PRO A 178 -25.74 7.42 6.86
N ASP A 179 -26.30 6.23 6.63
CA ASP A 179 -25.66 4.97 6.96
C ASP A 179 -24.53 4.70 5.97
N ILE A 180 -23.29 5.02 6.40
CA ILE A 180 -22.09 4.85 5.59
C ILE A 180 -21.38 3.59 6.06
N SER A 181 -21.24 2.64 5.14
CA SER A 181 -20.55 1.37 5.39
C SER A 181 -19.70 0.94 4.20
N CYS A 182 -18.88 -0.10 4.43
CA CYS A 182 -18.08 -0.70 3.38
C CYS A 182 -18.91 -1.35 2.26
N ALA A 183 -20.21 -1.60 2.47
CA ALA A 183 -21.06 -2.28 1.49
C ALA A 183 -21.33 -1.43 0.23
N THR A 184 -21.23 -0.11 0.36
CA THR A 184 -21.40 0.84 -0.75
C THR A 184 -20.06 1.35 -1.31
N ALA A 185 -18.93 0.89 -0.76
CA ALA A 185 -17.61 1.37 -1.14
C ALA A 185 -17.07 0.60 -2.36
N THR A 186 -16.64 1.33 -3.38
CA THR A 186 -15.78 0.78 -4.44
C THR A 186 -14.34 0.74 -3.96
N HIS A 187 -13.53 -0.14 -4.54
CA HIS A 187 -12.14 -0.34 -4.16
C HIS A 187 -11.22 -0.30 -5.36
N SER A 188 -10.16 0.50 -5.27
CA SER A 188 -9.18 0.67 -6.34
C SER A 188 -7.94 -0.18 -6.04
N ILE A 189 -7.59 -1.10 -6.94
CA ILE A 189 -6.43 -2.00 -6.82
C ILE A 189 -5.50 -1.88 -8.03
N LEU A 190 -4.23 -2.27 -7.85
CA LEU A 190 -3.24 -2.31 -8.92
C LEU A 190 -3.05 -3.74 -9.41
N LEU A 191 -3.08 -3.92 -10.73
CA LEU A 191 -2.81 -5.19 -11.39
C LEU A 191 -1.42 -5.13 -12.04
N VAL A 192 -0.57 -6.10 -11.74
CA VAL A 192 0.83 -6.17 -12.18
C VAL A 192 1.08 -7.52 -12.87
N TRP A 193 1.70 -7.49 -14.05
CA TRP A 193 2.13 -8.71 -14.74
C TRP A 193 3.64 -8.86 -14.71
N LEU A 194 4.10 -10.05 -14.35
CA LEU A 194 5.49 -10.50 -14.47
C LEU A 194 5.59 -11.50 -15.63
N GLY A 195 5.56 -11.00 -16.87
CA GLY A 195 5.39 -11.86 -18.05
C GLY A 195 3.95 -12.34 -18.14
N SER A 196 3.72 -13.65 -18.00
CA SER A 196 2.37 -14.24 -17.99
C SER A 196 1.73 -14.32 -16.61
N GLU A 197 2.49 -14.11 -15.52
CA GLU A 197 1.96 -14.19 -14.15
C GLU A 197 1.30 -12.86 -13.75
N GLY A 198 -0.01 -12.88 -13.48
CA GLY A 198 -0.77 -11.73 -12.98
C GLY A 198 -0.82 -11.66 -11.45
N TRP A 199 -0.68 -10.45 -10.92
CA TRP A 199 -0.65 -10.15 -9.49
C TRP A 199 -1.52 -8.95 -9.16
N VAL A 200 -2.05 -8.91 -7.94
CA VAL A 200 -2.73 -7.75 -7.35
C VAL A 200 -1.85 -7.17 -6.26
N ILE A 201 -1.53 -5.88 -6.35
CA ILE A 201 -1.03 -5.09 -5.23
C ILE A 201 -2.23 -4.35 -4.63
N ASP A 202 -2.55 -4.69 -3.38
CA ASP A 202 -3.64 -4.06 -2.63
C ASP A 202 -3.10 -3.40 -1.36
N ILE A 203 -2.85 -2.11 -1.46
CA ILE A 203 -2.28 -1.30 -0.37
C ILE A 203 -3.30 -1.06 0.75
N THR A 204 -4.58 -0.95 0.40
CA THR A 204 -5.66 -0.53 1.31
C THR A 204 -6.68 -1.64 1.58
N GLY A 205 -6.42 -2.88 1.15
CA GLY A 205 -7.30 -4.04 1.36
C GLY A 205 -7.57 -4.38 2.82
N CYS A 206 -6.71 -3.92 3.74
CA CYS A 206 -6.92 -4.06 5.18
C CYS A 206 -8.20 -3.37 5.66
N GLN A 207 -8.72 -2.37 4.94
CA GLN A 207 -10.01 -1.77 5.24
C GLN A 207 -11.15 -2.80 5.16
N PHE A 208 -10.99 -3.90 4.42
CA PHE A 208 -11.98 -4.98 4.32
C PHE A 208 -11.56 -6.25 5.07
N GLY A 209 -10.50 -6.18 5.88
CA GLY A 209 -9.92 -7.31 6.62
C GLY A 209 -8.86 -8.12 5.87
N PHE A 210 -8.45 -7.72 4.66
CA PHE A 210 -7.38 -8.40 3.92
C PHE A 210 -5.99 -7.94 4.37
N ARG A 211 -5.13 -8.88 4.76
CA ARG A 211 -3.79 -8.56 5.29
C ARG A 211 -2.69 -8.56 4.24
N ASP A 212 -2.83 -9.42 3.23
CA ASP A 212 -1.83 -9.62 2.20
C ASP A 212 -1.82 -8.45 1.22
N VAL A 213 -0.67 -7.78 1.11
CA VAL A 213 -0.48 -6.65 0.19
C VAL A 213 -0.25 -7.10 -1.26
N LEU A 214 0.14 -8.36 -1.47
CA LEU A 214 0.44 -8.94 -2.77
C LEU A 214 -0.21 -10.32 -2.87
N VAL A 215 -1.06 -10.52 -3.88
CA VAL A 215 -1.83 -11.76 -4.07
C VAL A 215 -1.86 -12.13 -5.56
N PRO A 216 -1.82 -13.42 -5.94
CA PRO A 216 -2.04 -13.83 -7.32
C PRO A 216 -3.40 -13.36 -7.85
N LEU A 217 -3.44 -12.88 -9.09
CA LEU A 217 -4.63 -12.27 -9.70
C LEU A 217 -5.87 -13.17 -9.59
N ASP A 218 -5.76 -14.43 -10.02
CA ASP A 218 -6.88 -15.37 -10.02
C ASP A 218 -7.39 -15.65 -8.61
N SER A 219 -6.47 -15.77 -7.63
CA SER A 219 -6.84 -15.98 -6.23
C SER A 219 -7.55 -14.76 -5.66
N TYR A 220 -7.07 -13.55 -5.96
CA TYR A 220 -7.67 -12.31 -5.49
C TYR A 220 -9.09 -12.14 -6.06
N PHE A 221 -9.26 -12.27 -7.38
CA PHE A 221 -10.58 -12.12 -8.01
C PHE A 221 -11.58 -13.17 -7.55
N LYS A 222 -11.14 -14.42 -7.40
CA LYS A 222 -12.01 -15.51 -6.93
C LYS A 222 -12.48 -15.31 -5.50
N LYS A 223 -11.59 -14.87 -4.60
CA LYS A 223 -11.88 -14.80 -3.15
C LYS A 223 -12.48 -13.46 -2.73
N MET A 224 -11.99 -12.36 -3.30
CA MET A 224 -12.19 -11.02 -2.75
C MET A 224 -13.12 -10.16 -3.61
N VAL A 225 -13.09 -10.32 -4.94
CA VAL A 225 -13.85 -9.44 -5.85
C VAL A 225 -15.28 -9.95 -6.04
N GLN A 226 -16.25 -9.10 -5.70
CA GLN A 226 -17.67 -9.32 -5.97
C GLN A 226 -18.01 -9.04 -7.44
N SER A 227 -17.62 -7.86 -7.94
CA SER A 227 -17.87 -7.44 -9.31
C SER A 227 -16.83 -6.41 -9.76
N LEU A 228 -16.61 -6.33 -11.07
CA LEU A 228 -15.82 -5.27 -11.69
C LEU A 228 -16.67 -3.99 -11.81
N VAL A 229 -16.12 -2.84 -11.42
CA VAL A 229 -16.78 -1.54 -11.54
C VAL A 229 -16.22 -0.77 -12.74
N ARG A 230 -14.89 -0.65 -12.82
CA ARG A 230 -14.20 0.09 -13.90
C ARG A 230 -12.82 -0.48 -14.18
N GLY A 231 -12.37 -0.34 -15.43
CA GLY A 231 -11.03 -0.78 -15.87
C GLY A 231 -11.02 -2.20 -16.48
N PRO A 232 -9.85 -2.77 -16.79
CA PRO A 232 -8.50 -2.27 -16.45
C PRO A 232 -8.03 -1.08 -17.32
N CYS A 233 -7.51 -0.02 -16.70
CA CYS A 233 -6.92 1.13 -17.40
C CYS A 233 -5.40 1.18 -17.20
N VAL A 234 -4.68 1.85 -18.12
CA VAL A 234 -3.25 2.12 -17.91
C VAL A 234 -3.10 2.99 -16.67
N TYR A 235 -2.18 2.64 -15.80
CA TYR A 235 -1.95 3.38 -14.57
C TYR A 235 -1.03 4.57 -14.81
N THR A 236 -1.62 5.75 -14.97
CA THR A 236 -0.91 7.01 -15.26
C THR A 236 -1.03 8.06 -14.16
N GLU A 237 -1.72 7.75 -13.08
CA GLU A 237 -1.96 8.68 -11.98
C GLU A 237 -0.64 9.22 -11.39
N HIS A 238 -0.68 10.48 -10.99
CA HIS A 238 0.32 11.16 -10.18
C HIS A 238 -0.30 11.57 -8.84
N GLU A 239 0.51 12.20 -7.98
CA GLU A 239 0.18 12.38 -6.56
C GLU A 239 -1.14 13.11 -6.30
N THR A 240 -1.68 13.83 -7.29
CA THR A 240 -2.81 14.75 -7.13
C THR A 240 -3.91 14.54 -8.18
N SER A 241 -3.86 13.48 -8.99
CA SER A 241 -4.75 13.34 -10.16
C SER A 241 -6.24 13.30 -9.83
N ASP A 242 -6.61 12.69 -8.69
CA ASP A 242 -7.98 12.69 -8.16
C ASP A 242 -8.44 14.06 -7.63
N LEU A 243 -7.51 14.94 -7.27
CA LEU A 243 -7.81 16.31 -6.86
C LEU A 243 -8.03 17.23 -8.08
N ASP A 244 -7.41 16.91 -9.23
CA ASP A 244 -7.52 17.70 -10.46
C ASP A 244 -8.93 17.64 -11.08
N VAL A 245 -9.78 16.70 -10.65
CA VAL A 245 -11.19 16.63 -11.07
C VAL A 245 -11.97 17.86 -10.58
N PHE A 246 -11.63 18.38 -9.39
CA PHE A 246 -12.22 19.61 -8.85
C PHE A 246 -11.75 20.87 -9.58
N ASP A 247 -10.56 20.84 -10.17
CA ASP A 247 -9.99 21.98 -10.90
C ASP A 247 -10.54 22.09 -12.34
N ASN A 248 -11.09 20.99 -12.91
CA ASN A 248 -11.42 20.89 -14.33
C ASN A 248 -12.92 20.83 -14.70
N GLY A 249 -13.89 20.87 -13.75
CA GLY A 249 -15.29 20.85 -14.16
C GLY A 249 -16.41 20.98 -13.12
N LEU A 250 -17.20 22.06 -13.27
CA LEU A 250 -18.67 22.03 -13.42
C LEU A 250 -19.52 21.45 -12.27
N SER A 251 -19.17 21.65 -10.99
CA SER A 251 -20.14 21.47 -9.92
C SER A 251 -20.77 22.81 -9.54
N LEU A 252 -22.05 23.00 -9.88
CA LEU A 252 -22.85 24.17 -9.46
C LEU A 252 -23.04 24.29 -7.93
N ASN A 253 -22.52 23.33 -7.16
CA ASN A 253 -22.52 23.28 -5.71
C ASN A 253 -21.09 23.22 -5.12
N ASP A 254 -20.07 23.69 -5.86
CA ASP A 254 -18.71 23.79 -5.32
C ASP A 254 -18.63 24.94 -4.33
N THR A 255 -18.58 24.58 -3.06
CA THR A 255 -18.33 25.52 -1.97
C THR A 255 -16.83 25.78 -1.89
N ASP A 256 -16.42 27.03 -1.62
CA ASP A 256 -15.01 27.41 -1.41
C ASP A 256 -14.25 26.47 -0.46
N SER A 257 -14.99 25.87 0.46
CA SER A 257 -14.59 24.78 1.34
C SER A 257 -13.94 23.60 0.57
N LYS A 258 -14.59 23.02 -0.43
CA LYS A 258 -14.04 21.84 -1.15
C LYS A 258 -12.72 22.15 -1.87
N HIS A 259 -12.64 23.30 -2.54
CA HIS A 259 -11.40 23.75 -3.18
C HIS A 259 -10.28 23.97 -2.16
N LEU A 260 -10.60 24.57 -1.02
CA LEU A 260 -9.63 24.76 0.05
C LEU A 260 -9.13 23.40 0.60
N ARG A 261 -10.02 22.41 0.78
CA ARG A 261 -9.63 21.03 1.14
C ARG A 261 -8.61 20.47 0.17
N ALA A 262 -8.96 20.52 -1.12
CA ALA A 262 -8.18 19.96 -2.19
C ALA A 262 -6.80 20.65 -2.25
N ALA A 263 -6.74 21.97 -2.03
CA ALA A 263 -5.48 22.71 -1.97
C ALA A 263 -4.59 22.29 -0.77
N HIS A 264 -5.17 22.12 0.43
CA HIS A 264 -4.44 21.61 1.60
C HIS A 264 -3.92 20.19 1.37
N GLU A 265 -4.75 19.32 0.80
CA GLU A 265 -4.38 17.96 0.50
C GLU A 265 -3.27 17.91 -0.56
N ARG A 266 -3.42 18.66 -1.65
CA ARG A 266 -2.41 18.82 -2.70
C ARG A 266 -1.05 19.22 -2.11
N THR A 267 -1.04 20.22 -1.22
CA THR A 267 0.17 20.66 -0.52
C THR A 267 0.83 19.51 0.25
N SER A 268 0.03 18.75 1.00
CA SER A 268 0.49 17.60 1.78
C SER A 268 1.06 16.49 0.90
N ARG A 269 0.42 16.19 -0.24
CA ARG A 269 0.85 15.16 -1.19
C ARG A 269 2.13 15.57 -1.95
N LEU A 270 2.26 16.83 -2.31
CA LEU A 270 3.50 17.36 -2.91
C LEU A 270 4.65 17.38 -1.90
N HIS A 271 4.36 17.63 -0.61
CA HIS A 271 5.36 17.51 0.45
C HIS A 271 5.87 16.07 0.61
N PHE A 272 4.96 15.10 0.58
CA PHE A 272 5.30 13.67 0.51
C PHE A 272 6.16 13.33 -0.72
N ALA A 273 5.78 13.81 -1.90
CA ALA A 273 6.50 13.54 -3.14
C ALA A 273 7.97 14.01 -3.07
N LYS A 274 8.21 15.20 -2.48
CA LYS A 274 9.57 15.76 -2.32
C LYS A 274 10.50 14.83 -1.55
N ILE A 275 10.06 14.25 -0.43
CA ILE A 275 10.92 13.35 0.35
C ILE A 275 11.11 12.00 -0.32
N VAL A 276 10.07 11.46 -0.97
CA VAL A 276 10.19 10.22 -1.75
C VAL A 276 11.21 10.43 -2.87
N GLN A 277 11.09 11.52 -3.63
CA GLN A 277 12.05 11.86 -4.67
C GLN A 277 13.46 12.01 -4.10
N LYS A 278 13.65 12.81 -3.04
CA LYS A 278 14.97 13.00 -2.40
C LYS A 278 15.57 11.68 -1.93
N PHE A 279 14.75 10.79 -1.36
CA PHE A 279 15.20 9.52 -0.84
C PHE A 279 15.72 8.62 -1.97
N PHE A 280 14.98 8.47 -3.07
CA PHE A 280 15.42 7.66 -4.20
C PHE A 280 16.48 8.36 -5.06
N ASP A 281 16.52 9.70 -5.08
CA ASP A 281 17.57 10.49 -5.73
C ASP A 281 18.91 10.36 -5.01
N TYR A 282 18.92 10.22 -3.68
CA TYR A 282 20.13 9.86 -2.94
C TYR A 282 20.71 8.50 -3.40
N TYR A 283 19.86 7.61 -3.91
CA TYR A 283 20.27 6.34 -4.51
C TYR A 283 20.55 6.41 -6.01
N LYS A 284 20.41 7.58 -6.69
CA LYS A 284 20.82 7.84 -8.08
C LYS A 284 22.35 7.84 -8.24
N SER A 285 22.97 6.71 -7.95
CA SER A 285 24.04 6.18 -8.81
C SER A 285 23.34 5.49 -10.00
N PRO A 286 24.00 5.12 -11.11
CA PRO A 286 23.38 4.41 -12.24
C PRO A 286 22.79 3.01 -11.89
N CYS A 287 22.65 2.69 -10.60
CA CYS A 287 22.14 1.44 -10.07
C CYS A 287 20.67 1.61 -9.67
N SER A 288 19.83 0.86 -10.38
CA SER A 288 18.38 0.67 -10.29
C SER A 288 17.79 0.54 -8.87
N PRO A 289 16.43 0.58 -8.74
CA PRO A 289 15.69 0.13 -7.55
C PRO A 289 16.21 -1.14 -6.88
N ASP A 290 16.95 -1.99 -7.61
CA ASP A 290 17.63 -3.18 -7.10
C ASP A 290 18.57 -2.91 -5.92
N LYS A 291 19.17 -1.71 -5.80
CA LYS A 291 20.02 -1.40 -4.64
C LYS A 291 19.19 -1.30 -3.35
N PHE A 292 18.03 -0.67 -3.41
CA PHE A 292 17.13 -0.58 -2.27
C PHE A 292 16.43 -1.92 -2.02
N LEU A 293 15.81 -2.48 -3.07
CA LEU A 293 15.01 -3.70 -3.03
C LEU A 293 15.83 -4.98 -2.90
N GLY A 294 17.15 -4.93 -3.12
CA GLY A 294 18.06 -6.08 -3.03
C GLY A 294 18.60 -6.35 -1.63
N GLY A 295 19.32 -7.47 -1.52
CA GLY A 295 19.91 -7.96 -0.28
C GLY A 295 19.04 -8.99 0.44
N THR A 296 19.51 -9.41 1.61
CA THR A 296 18.81 -10.30 2.54
C THR A 296 17.53 -9.66 3.06
N THR A 297 16.63 -10.47 3.64
CA THR A 297 15.41 -9.95 4.28
C THR A 297 15.73 -8.94 5.38
N LYS A 298 16.77 -9.19 6.19
CA LYS A 298 17.19 -8.28 7.26
C LYS A 298 17.68 -6.93 6.72
N GLU A 299 18.47 -6.94 5.66
CA GLU A 299 18.95 -5.71 5.01
C GLU A 299 17.80 -4.90 4.40
N PHE A 300 16.86 -5.57 3.72
CA PHE A 300 15.67 -4.90 3.20
C PHE A 300 14.83 -4.27 4.32
N GLN A 301 14.58 -5.00 5.41
CA GLN A 301 13.82 -4.47 6.56
C GLN A 301 14.52 -3.28 7.22
N ALA A 302 15.84 -3.29 7.34
CA ALA A 302 16.59 -2.15 7.86
C ALA A 302 16.47 -0.91 6.95
N LYS A 303 16.54 -1.09 5.63
CA LYS A 303 16.35 0.00 4.65
C LYS A 303 14.92 0.53 4.67
N LEU A 304 13.93 -0.35 4.80
CA LEU A 304 12.51 0.00 4.90
C LEU A 304 12.22 0.81 6.17
N ALA A 305 12.75 0.38 7.32
CA ALA A 305 12.61 1.10 8.58
C ALA A 305 13.28 2.48 8.55
N LEU A 306 14.45 2.60 7.90
CA LEU A 306 15.11 3.89 7.69
C LEU A 306 14.27 4.81 6.78
N PHE A 307 13.71 4.27 5.69
CA PHE A 307 12.81 5.00 4.81
C PHE A 307 11.57 5.49 5.57
N GLU A 308 10.91 4.61 6.31
CA GLU A 308 9.74 4.93 7.13
C GLU A 308 10.06 6.04 8.14
N SER A 309 11.16 5.90 8.90
CA SER A 309 11.57 6.90 9.88
C SER A 309 11.80 8.27 9.23
N ASN A 310 12.54 8.32 8.12
CA ASN A 310 12.82 9.58 7.42
C ASN A 310 11.55 10.22 6.85
N LEU A 311 10.64 9.40 6.32
CA LEU A 311 9.35 9.85 5.82
C LEU A 311 8.50 10.44 6.94
N LYS A 312 8.41 9.78 8.09
CA LYS A 312 7.64 10.26 9.25
C LYS A 312 8.19 11.58 9.80
N VAL A 313 9.51 11.72 9.93
CA VAL A 313 10.13 13.00 10.33
C VAL A 313 9.77 14.10 9.33
N HIS A 314 9.94 13.86 8.03
CA HIS A 314 9.61 14.84 7.00
C HIS A 314 8.12 15.21 7.00
N MET A 315 7.22 14.25 7.20
CA MET A 315 5.78 14.50 7.29
C MET A 315 5.39 15.23 8.58
N ALA A 316 6.15 15.11 9.67
CA ALA A 316 5.96 15.92 10.87
C ALA A 316 6.20 17.40 10.58
N ASP A 317 7.24 17.73 9.79
CA ASP A 317 7.56 19.12 9.41
C ASP A 317 6.47 19.78 8.55
N LEU A 318 5.56 19.00 7.95
CA LEU A 318 4.37 19.55 7.25
C LEU A 318 3.51 20.39 8.21
N SER A 319 3.49 20.00 9.48
CA SER A 319 2.74 20.70 10.53
C SER A 319 3.35 22.05 10.94
N ASP A 320 4.55 22.38 10.49
CA ASP A 320 5.14 23.69 10.69
C ASP A 320 4.92 24.62 9.47
N PHE A 321 4.75 24.06 8.26
CA PHE A 321 4.71 24.83 7.02
C PHE A 321 3.30 25.21 6.54
N ALA A 322 2.29 24.38 6.84
CA ALA A 322 0.91 24.61 6.38
C ALA A 322 0.05 25.40 7.38
N PHE A 323 0.60 25.73 8.55
CA PHE A 323 -0.15 26.24 9.71
C PHE A 323 0.46 27.49 10.37
N GLU A 324 1.39 28.19 9.69
CA GLU A 324 1.74 29.56 10.08
C GLU A 324 0.51 30.47 9.92
N LYS A 325 -0.04 30.81 11.09
CA LYS A 325 -1.12 31.75 11.42
C LYS A 325 -1.46 32.76 10.31
N GLU A 326 -2.60 32.54 9.66
CA GLU A 326 -3.54 33.63 9.38
C GLU A 326 -4.49 33.79 10.57
#